data_AF-A0A151MXG3-F1
#
_entry.id   AF-A0A151MXG3-F1
#
_cell.length_a   1.000
_cell.length_b   1.000
_cell.length_c   1.000
_cell.angle_alpha   90.00
_cell.angle_beta   90.00
_cell.angle_gamma   90.00
#
_symmetry.space_group_name_H-M   'P 1'
#
loop_
_entity.id
_entity.type
_entity.pdbx_description
1 polymer ?
#
loop_
_entity_poly.entity_id
_entity_poly.type
_entity_poly.pdbx_seq_one_letter_code
_entity_poly.pdbx_strand_id
1 'polypeptide(L)'
;MLESETSKPVKESRSQKHTRMLKEVVAKTLQKCGIAEDHECFASCSQRLFEISKFYLKDLKTSRGLFDEMKRTANNNAKQVIEWVLEKANKQ
;
A
#
# COMPACT_ATOMS: atom_id res chain seq x y z
N MET A 1 -6.82 -13.48 39.79
CA MET A 1 -5.69 -12.55 39.56
C MET A 1 -5.42 -12.57 38.07
N LEU A 2 -5.35 -11.39 37.45
CA LEU A 2 -5.28 -11.19 36.01
C LEU A 2 -3.82 -11.38 35.56
N GLU A 3 -3.49 -12.52 34.93
CA GLU A 3 -2.15 -12.71 34.37
C GLU A 3 -2.01 -11.87 33.10
N SER A 4 -1.20 -10.81 33.25
CA SER A 4 -0.70 -9.98 32.17
C SER A 4 0.38 -10.77 31.44
N GLU A 5 0.00 -11.50 30.39
CA GLU A 5 0.97 -12.13 29.49
C GLU A 5 1.63 -11.04 28.63
N THR A 6 2.82 -10.67 29.06
CA THR A 6 3.89 -9.97 28.33
C THR A 6 3.81 -10.21 26.82
N SER A 7 3.45 -9.16 26.10
CA SER A 7 3.57 -9.06 24.64
C SER A 7 5.03 -9.24 24.24
N LYS A 8 5.41 -10.47 23.87
CA LYS A 8 6.67 -10.75 23.18
C LYS A 8 6.70 -9.88 21.92
N PRO A 9 7.82 -9.24 21.56
CA PRO A 9 7.93 -8.63 20.25
C PRO A 9 7.79 -9.76 19.23
N VAL A 10 6.62 -9.88 18.62
CA VAL A 10 6.41 -10.73 17.45
C VAL A 10 7.51 -10.33 16.48
N LYS A 11 8.48 -11.23 16.27
CA LYS A 11 9.42 -11.12 15.16
C LYS A 11 8.53 -11.06 13.91
N GLU A 12 8.27 -9.86 13.41
CA GLU A 12 7.47 -9.67 12.20
C GLU A 12 8.04 -10.60 11.14
N SER A 13 7.20 -11.52 10.64
CA SER A 13 7.63 -12.38 9.55
C SER A 13 7.97 -11.51 8.34
N ARG A 14 8.98 -11.91 7.56
CA ARG A 14 9.48 -11.15 6.40
C ARG A 14 8.34 -10.67 5.47
N SER A 15 7.32 -11.50 5.25
CA SER A 15 6.14 -11.14 4.45
C SER A 15 5.19 -10.12 5.11
N GLN A 16 5.06 -10.15 6.44
CA GLN A 16 4.27 -9.16 7.18
C GLN A 16 4.92 -7.78 7.08
N LYS A 17 6.25 -7.71 7.26
CA LYS A 17 7.01 -6.47 7.11
C LYS A 17 6.84 -5.88 5.70
N HIS A 18 6.95 -6.70 4.65
CA HIS A 18 6.77 -6.23 3.28
C HIS A 18 5.36 -5.70 3.02
N THR A 19 4.34 -6.37 3.55
CA THR A 19 2.96 -5.92 3.44
C THR A 19 2.76 -4.57 4.12
N ARG A 20 3.31 -4.37 5.32
CA ARG A 20 3.26 -3.10 6.03
C ARG A 20 3.99 -1.98 5.27
N MET A 21 5.20 -2.26 4.78
CA MET A 21 5.98 -1.32 3.98
C MET A 21 5.23 -0.92 2.70
N LEU A 22 4.59 -1.86 2.02
CA LEU A 22 3.81 -1.54 0.82
C LEU A 22 2.61 -0.65 1.14
N LYS A 23 1.88 -0.92 2.24
CA LYS A 23 0.78 -0.04 2.69
C LYS A 23 1.27 1.37 2.95
N GLU A 24 2.40 1.53 3.64
CA GLU A 24 2.99 2.85 3.88
C GLU A 24 3.40 3.55 2.58
N VAL A 25 4.01 2.82 1.64
CA VAL A 25 4.40 3.37 0.34
C VAL A 25 3.18 3.84 -0.45
N VAL A 26 2.10 3.06 -0.43
CA VAL A 26 0.84 3.41 -1.09
C VAL A 26 0.25 4.67 -0.46
N ALA A 27 0.12 4.73 0.86
CA ALA A 27 -0.42 5.91 1.55
C ALA A 27 0.41 7.16 1.27
N LYS A 28 1.75 7.06 1.34
CA LYS A 28 2.66 8.18 1.02
C LYS A 28 2.55 8.60 -0.44
N THR A 29 2.40 7.66 -1.36
CA THR A 29 2.24 7.96 -2.79
C THR A 29 0.91 8.69 -3.04
N LEU A 30 -0.18 8.24 -2.42
CA LEU A 30 -1.48 8.89 -2.54
C LEU A 30 -1.48 10.31 -1.98
N GLN A 31 -0.90 10.51 -0.79
CA GLN A 31 -0.73 11.86 -0.23
C GLN A 31 0.07 12.77 -1.18
N LYS A 32 1.14 12.28 -1.80
CA LYS A 32 1.91 13.05 -2.79
C LYS A 32 1.11 13.43 -4.03
N CYS A 33 0.14 12.61 -4.41
CA CYS A 33 -0.78 12.90 -5.51
C CYS A 33 -1.97 13.79 -5.11
N GLY A 34 -2.08 14.17 -3.83
CA GLY A 34 -3.18 15.01 -3.32
C GLY A 34 -4.37 14.22 -2.76
N ILE A 35 -4.29 12.88 -2.68
CA ILE A 35 -5.32 12.04 -2.07
C ILE A 35 -4.90 11.77 -0.61
N ALA A 36 -5.40 12.59 0.31
CA ALA A 36 -5.22 12.42 1.75
C ALA A 36 -6.18 11.36 2.33
N GLU A 37 -5.94 10.91 3.55
CA GLU A 37 -6.77 9.92 4.24
C GLU A 37 -8.24 10.34 4.40
N ASP A 38 -8.49 11.65 4.39
CA ASP A 38 -9.83 12.26 4.48
C ASP A 38 -10.59 12.23 3.14
N HIS A 39 -9.92 11.91 2.04
CA HIS A 39 -10.54 11.88 0.71
C HIS A 39 -11.39 10.62 0.54
N GLU A 40 -12.62 10.75 0.03
CA GLU A 40 -13.54 9.61 -0.18
C GLU A 40 -12.94 8.48 -1.05
N CYS A 41 -12.19 8.86 -2.09
CA CYS A 41 -11.44 7.93 -2.94
C CYS A 41 -10.18 7.33 -2.29
N PHE A 42 -9.71 7.77 -1.12
CA PHE A 42 -8.47 7.26 -0.53
C PHE A 42 -8.53 5.76 -0.25
N ALA A 43 -9.63 5.26 0.32
CA ALA A 43 -9.82 3.83 0.58
C ALA A 43 -9.75 3.01 -0.71
N SER A 44 -10.50 3.42 -1.73
CA SER A 44 -10.55 2.75 -3.04
C SER A 44 -9.20 2.83 -3.78
N CYS A 45 -8.58 4.00 -3.82
CA CYS A 45 -7.27 4.21 -4.44
C CYS A 45 -6.18 3.41 -3.73
N SER A 46 -6.15 3.43 -2.39
CA SER A 46 -5.13 2.73 -1.60
C SER A 46 -5.25 1.22 -1.76
N GLN A 47 -6.47 0.69 -1.72
CA GLN A 47 -6.69 -0.74 -1.90
C GLN A 47 -6.28 -1.19 -3.29
N ARG A 48 -6.73 -0.50 -4.34
CA ARG A 48 -6.40 -0.82 -5.73
C ARG A 48 -4.90 -0.73 -6.01
N LEU A 49 -4.25 0.35 -5.54
CA LEU A 49 -2.81 0.56 -5.73
C LEU A 49 -1.98 -0.47 -4.96
N PHE A 50 -2.43 -0.85 -3.77
CA PHE A 50 -1.82 -1.90 -2.96
C PHE A 50 -1.89 -3.26 -3.66
N GLU A 51 -3.03 -3.63 -4.23
CA GLU A 51 -3.18 -4.91 -4.95
C GLU A 51 -2.31 -4.99 -6.20
N ILE A 52 -2.31 -3.93 -7.03
CA ILE A 52 -1.46 -3.85 -8.22
C ILE A 52 0.00 -4.00 -7.83
N SER A 53 0.44 -3.21 -6.84
CA SER A 53 1.82 -3.26 -6.36
C SER A 53 2.15 -4.64 -5.80
N LYS A 54 1.29 -5.21 -4.94
CA LYS A 54 1.49 -6.55 -4.36
C LYS A 54 1.62 -7.63 -5.44
N PHE A 55 0.86 -7.53 -6.52
CA PHE A 55 0.93 -8.46 -7.65
C PHE A 55 2.28 -8.36 -8.36
N TYR A 56 2.73 -7.14 -8.69
CA TYR A 56 4.07 -6.90 -9.28
C TYR A 56 5.19 -7.44 -8.39
N LEU A 57 5.09 -7.24 -7.08
CA LEU A 57 6.08 -7.70 -6.12
C LEU A 57 6.11 -9.21 -5.92
N LYS A 58 5.02 -9.92 -6.24
CA LYS A 58 4.98 -11.38 -6.21
C LYS A 58 5.87 -11.98 -7.31
N ASP A 59 6.01 -11.27 -8.43
CA ASP A 59 6.84 -11.69 -9.57
C ASP A 59 8.31 -11.30 -9.43
N LEU A 60 8.66 -10.46 -8.44
CA LEU A 60 10.03 -10.08 -8.19
C LEU A 60 10.87 -11.26 -7.70
N LYS A 61 11.76 -11.73 -8.57
CA LYS A 61 12.72 -12.81 -8.29
C LYS A 61 13.79 -12.44 -7.26
N THR A 62 14.00 -11.14 -7.00
CA THR A 62 14.94 -10.63 -6.01
C THR A 62 14.29 -9.60 -5.10
N SER A 63 14.62 -9.65 -3.81
CA SER A 63 14.17 -8.65 -2.83
C SER A 63 15.19 -7.52 -2.61
N ARG A 64 16.32 -7.54 -3.34
CA ARG A 64 17.31 -6.45 -3.31
C ARG A 64 16.72 -5.23 -4.01
N GLY A 65 16.45 -4.16 -3.26
CA GLY A 65 15.78 -2.96 -3.80
C GLY A 65 14.24 -3.02 -3.76
N LEU A 66 13.65 -3.98 -3.05
CA LEU A 66 12.19 -4.17 -2.98
C LEU A 66 11.43 -2.88 -2.62
N PHE A 67 11.98 -2.08 -1.70
CA PHE A 67 11.35 -0.84 -1.27
C PHE A 67 11.32 0.23 -2.36
N ASP A 68 12.38 0.33 -3.17
CA ASP A 68 12.40 1.26 -4.30
C ASP A 68 11.49 0.78 -5.42
N GLU A 69 11.39 -0.52 -5.63
CA GLU A 69 10.43 -1.09 -6.57
C GLU A 69 8.98 -0.88 -6.10
N MET A 70 8.69 -1.09 -4.81
CA MET A 70 7.40 -0.73 -4.19
C MET A 70 7.02 0.72 -4.49
N LYS A 71 7.96 1.66 -4.27
CA LYS A 71 7.72 3.08 -4.56
C LYS A 71 7.51 3.32 -6.05
N ARG A 72 8.34 2.74 -6.90
CA ARG A 72 8.27 2.90 -8.36
C ARG A 72 6.94 2.41 -8.89
N THR A 73 6.53 1.18 -8.55
CA THR A 73 5.24 0.63 -8.95
C THR A 73 4.09 1.47 -8.42
N ALA A 74 4.12 1.86 -7.14
CA ALA A 74 3.06 2.71 -6.58
C ALA A 74 2.98 4.06 -7.29
N ASN A 75 4.10 4.76 -7.51
CA ASN A 75 4.09 6.09 -8.17
C ASN A 75 3.65 6.00 -9.63
N ASN A 76 4.14 5.00 -10.38
CA ASN A 76 3.76 4.82 -11.78
C ASN A 76 2.26 4.50 -11.96
N ASN A 77 1.68 3.76 -11.03
CA ASN A 77 0.27 3.36 -11.10
C ASN A 77 -0.67 4.33 -10.37
N ALA A 78 -0.17 5.19 -9.48
CA ALA A 78 -1.00 6.06 -8.65
C ALA A 78 -1.90 6.96 -9.49
N LYS A 79 -1.36 7.64 -10.52
CA LYS A 79 -2.16 8.52 -11.37
C LYS A 79 -3.30 7.78 -12.05
N GLN A 80 -3.02 6.63 -12.66
CA GLN A 80 -4.02 5.81 -13.35
C GLN A 80 -5.08 5.28 -12.38
N VAL A 81 -4.68 4.83 -11.20
CA VAL A 81 -5.61 4.35 -10.17
C VAL A 81 -6.52 5.48 -9.69
N ILE A 82 -5.95 6.66 -9.42
CA ILE A 82 -6.70 7.82 -8.95
C ILE A 82 -7.72 8.26 -10.01
N GLU A 83 -7.28 8.40 -11.26
CA GLU A 83 -8.15 8.77 -12.38
C GLU A 83 -9.29 7.76 -12.56
N TRP A 84 -8.97 6.46 -12.59
CA TRP A 84 -9.96 5.39 -12.71
C TRP A 84 -10.97 5.36 -11.57
N VAL A 85 -10.51 5.56 -10.32
CA VAL A 85 -11.40 5.60 -9.15
C VAL A 85 -12.29 6.84 -9.19
N LEU A 86 -11.75 8.01 -9.53
CA LEU A 86 -12.51 9.26 -9.64
C LEU A 86 -13.56 9.17 -10.76
N GLU A 87 -13.20 8.63 -11.92
CA GLU A 87 -14.15 8.38 -13.01
C GLU A 87 -15.26 7.41 -12.61
N LYS A 88 -14.93 6.38 -11.81
CA LYS A 88 -15.91 5.44 -11.26
C LYS A 88 -16.85 6.09 -10.26
N ALA A 89 -16.33 6.96 -9.39
CA ALA A 89 -17.13 7.69 -8.41
C ALA A 89 -18.08 8.70 -9.06
N ASN A 90 -17.67 9.34 -10.16
CA ASN A 90 -18.47 10.35 -10.86
C ASN A 90 -19.50 9.76 -11.85
N LYS A 91 -19.42 8.46 -12.15
CA LYS A 91 -20.40 7.74 -13.00
C LYS A 91 -21.49 7.02 -12.18
N GLN A 92 -21.62 7.34 -10.90
CA GLN A 92 -22.59 6.73 -10.00
C GLN A 92 -23.84 7.59 -9.82
#